data_AF-A0A969QWA9-F1
#
_entry.id   AF-A0A969QWA9-F1
#
_cell.length_a   1.000
_cell.length_b   1.000
_cell.length_c   1.000
_cell.angle_alpha   90.00
_cell.angle_beta   90.00
_cell.angle_gamma   90.00
#
_symmetry.space_group_name_H-M   'P 1'
#
loop_
_entity.id
_entity.type
_entity.pdbx_description
1 polymer ?
#
loop_
_entity_poly.entity_id
_entity_poly.type
_entity_poly.pdbx_seq_one_letter_code
_entity_poly.pdbx_strand_id
1 'polypeptide(L)'
;MPLTYAYMRYGQSMGDDRKSTLIKKVKSFDPFTGSSENHKLLNISAAYILAESSPGSNWKNYSNEIVYQKAKEFLQKEAQAEFNSGLWEFDSSNYIAFHINSWLLLHDFAKDTQIKNLPNFLYELCIFAGICT
;
A
#
# COMPACT_ATOMS: atom_id res chain seq x y z
N MET A 1 -7.37 2.09 -1.44
CA MET A 1 -7.94 2.34 -2.80
C MET A 1 -8.16 1.02 -3.55
N PRO A 2 -9.41 0.58 -3.75
CA PRO A 2 -9.72 -0.56 -4.64
C PRO A 2 -9.22 -0.36 -6.08
N LEU A 3 -9.12 0.91 -6.49
CA LEU A 3 -8.64 1.36 -7.79
C LEU A 3 -7.17 1.00 -8.06
N THR A 4 -6.26 1.03 -7.07
CA THR A 4 -4.86 0.65 -7.28
C THR A 4 -4.74 -0.85 -7.51
N TYR A 5 -5.45 -1.66 -6.72
CA TYR A 5 -5.51 -3.11 -6.92
C TYR A 5 -6.10 -3.46 -8.29
N ALA A 6 -7.22 -2.84 -8.66
CA ALA A 6 -7.85 -3.04 -9.96
C ALA A 6 -6.94 -2.63 -11.12
N TYR A 7 -6.20 -1.52 -10.97
CA TYR A 7 -5.20 -1.11 -11.95
C TYR A 7 -4.06 -2.12 -12.07
N MET A 8 -3.51 -2.61 -10.96
CA MET A 8 -2.40 -3.57 -11.01
C MET A 8 -2.83 -4.89 -11.63
N ARG A 9 -4.06 -5.36 -11.37
CA ARG A 9 -4.55 -6.67 -11.83
C ARG A 9 -5.14 -6.65 -13.24
N TYR A 10 -5.87 -5.58 -13.58
CA TYR A 10 -6.61 -5.49 -14.84
C TYR A 10 -6.11 -4.37 -15.75
N GLY A 11 -5.10 -3.61 -15.33
CA GLY A 11 -4.58 -2.45 -16.06
C GLY A 11 -4.20 -2.78 -17.48
N GLN A 12 -3.67 -3.97 -17.77
CA GLN A 12 -3.36 -4.38 -19.15
C GLN A 12 -4.60 -4.50 -20.06
N SER A 13 -5.76 -4.84 -19.49
CA SER A 13 -7.05 -4.90 -20.19
C SER A 13 -7.79 -3.56 -20.23
N MET A 14 -7.33 -2.57 -19.47
CA MET A 14 -7.88 -1.22 -19.52
C MET A 14 -7.25 -0.49 -20.70
N GLY A 15 -8.02 0.03 -21.65
CA GLY A 15 -7.48 0.90 -22.70
C GLY A 15 -6.67 2.07 -22.12
N ASP A 16 -5.69 2.58 -22.87
CA ASP A 16 -4.69 3.53 -22.37
C ASP A 16 -5.29 4.81 -21.76
N ASP A 17 -6.43 5.28 -22.28
CA ASP A 17 -7.17 6.42 -21.73
C ASP A 17 -7.61 6.21 -20.28
N ARG A 18 -8.07 4.99 -19.95
CA ARG A 18 -8.51 4.65 -18.59
C ARG A 18 -7.32 4.50 -17.66
N LYS A 19 -6.19 3.93 -18.14
CA LYS A 19 -4.94 3.86 -17.37
C LYS A 19 -4.47 5.27 -17.01
N SER A 20 -4.42 6.17 -17.99
CA SER A 20 -3.97 7.55 -17.78
C SER A 20 -4.87 8.30 -16.79
N THR A 21 -6.19 8.12 -16.89
CA THR A 21 -7.18 8.74 -16.00
C THR A 21 -6.99 8.27 -14.55
N LEU A 22 -6.78 6.97 -14.37
CA LEU A 22 -6.60 6.37 -13.05
C LEU A 22 -5.28 6.82 -12.42
N ILE A 23 -4.19 6.79 -13.19
CA ILE A 23 -2.88 7.30 -12.76
C ILE A 23 -2.99 8.77 -12.37
N LYS A 24 -3.66 9.60 -13.18
CA LYS A 24 -3.86 11.03 -12.89
C LYS A 24 -4.66 11.24 -11.60
N LYS A 25 -5.71 10.45 -11.36
CA LYS A 25 -6.53 10.53 -10.15
C LYS A 25 -5.72 10.17 -8.90
N VAL A 26 -4.95 9.08 -8.95
CA VAL A 26 -4.09 8.69 -7.83
C VAL A 26 -3.01 9.73 -7.58
N LYS A 27 -2.38 10.27 -8.62
CA LYS A 27 -1.32 11.27 -8.47
C LYS A 27 -1.80 12.66 -8.05
N SER A 28 -3.12 12.87 -8.02
CA SER A 28 -3.73 14.15 -7.62
C SER A 28 -3.83 14.34 -6.10
N PHE A 29 -3.62 13.28 -5.31
CA PHE A 29 -3.60 13.34 -3.86
C PHE A 29 -2.17 13.21 -3.30
N ASP A 30 -1.98 13.74 -2.09
CA ASP A 30 -0.76 13.58 -1.32
C ASP A 30 -0.91 12.36 -0.40
N PRO A 31 -0.14 11.28 -0.59
CA PRO A 31 -0.31 10.07 0.20
C PRO A 31 0.16 10.21 1.65
N PHE A 32 0.85 11.29 2.00
CA PHE A 32 1.48 11.46 3.31
C PHE A 32 0.70 12.38 4.26
N THR A 33 -0.38 13.02 3.82
CA THR A 33 -1.15 14.00 4.61
C THR A 33 -2.60 13.58 4.89
N GLY A 34 -3.11 13.99 6.06
CA GLY A 34 -4.55 14.14 6.31
C GLY A 34 -5.39 12.86 6.38
N SER A 35 -4.86 11.79 6.98
CA SER A 35 -5.50 10.48 6.98
C SER A 35 -5.42 9.82 8.36
N SER A 36 -6.45 9.05 8.75
CA SER A 36 -6.35 8.10 9.86
C SER A 36 -5.29 7.03 9.57
N GLU A 37 -4.81 6.35 10.61
CA GLU A 37 -3.65 5.43 10.54
C GLU A 37 -3.84 4.32 9.50
N ASN A 38 -4.96 3.60 9.57
CA ASN A 38 -5.35 2.56 8.62
C ASN A 38 -5.44 3.05 7.16
N HIS A 39 -6.03 4.22 6.93
CA HIS A 39 -6.09 4.85 5.62
C HIS A 39 -4.71 5.32 5.14
N LYS A 40 -3.83 5.71 6.06
CA LYS A 40 -2.46 6.16 5.75
C LYS A 40 -1.62 5.01 5.24
N LEU A 41 -1.63 3.87 5.93
CA LEU A 41 -0.96 2.65 5.46
C LEU A 41 -1.48 2.23 4.08
N LEU A 42 -2.80 2.25 3.87
CA LEU A 42 -3.41 1.93 2.59
C LEU A 42 -2.98 2.88 1.46
N ASN A 43 -2.96 4.18 1.73
CA ASN A 43 -2.58 5.20 0.75
C ASN A 43 -1.09 5.12 0.38
N ILE A 44 -0.23 4.91 1.37
CA ILE A 44 1.22 4.80 1.16
C ILE A 44 1.57 3.49 0.44
N SER A 45 0.92 2.37 0.79
CA SER A 45 1.09 1.10 0.08
C SER A 45 0.73 1.22 -1.40
N ALA A 46 -0.40 1.87 -1.70
CA ALA A 46 -0.81 2.16 -3.07
C ALA A 46 0.17 3.09 -3.81
N ALA A 47 0.68 4.11 -3.11
CA ALA A 47 1.63 5.05 -3.68
C ALA A 47 2.97 4.40 -4.02
N TYR A 48 3.47 3.53 -3.15
CA TYR A 48 4.67 2.73 -3.37
C TYR A 48 4.57 1.91 -4.66
N ILE A 49 3.51 1.10 -4.78
CA ILE A 49 3.29 0.21 -5.93
C ILE A 49 3.18 1.00 -7.25
N LEU A 50 2.51 2.15 -7.23
CA LEU A 50 2.37 2.98 -8.42
C LEU A 50 3.67 3.70 -8.79
N ALA A 51 4.45 4.13 -7.80
CA ALA A 51 5.75 4.73 -8.03
C ALA A 51 6.73 3.70 -8.63
N GLU A 52 6.67 2.45 -8.19
CA GLU A 52 7.51 1.35 -8.69
C GLU A 52 7.09 0.84 -10.08
N SER A 53 5.78 0.82 -10.36
CA SER A 53 5.24 0.31 -11.64
C SER A 53 5.25 1.32 -12.78
N SER A 54 5.29 2.62 -12.49
CA SER A 54 5.23 3.69 -13.49
C SER A 54 6.37 4.71 -13.31
N PRO A 55 7.64 4.32 -13.55
CA PRO A 55 8.78 5.20 -13.40
C PRO A 55 8.69 6.40 -14.35
N GLY A 56 9.07 7.59 -13.88
CA GLY A 56 9.22 8.80 -14.71
C GLY A 56 8.05 9.79 -14.73
N SER A 57 6.98 9.55 -13.96
CA SER A 57 5.81 10.45 -13.91
C SER A 57 5.64 11.08 -12.53
N ASN A 58 5.76 12.41 -12.43
CA ASN A 58 5.70 13.15 -11.16
C ASN A 58 4.31 13.13 -10.50
N TRP A 59 4.31 13.27 -9.18
CA TRP A 59 3.13 13.43 -8.32
C TRP A 59 2.86 14.91 -8.05
N LYS A 60 1.66 15.26 -7.57
CA LYS A 60 1.26 16.66 -7.35
C LYS A 60 2.30 17.48 -6.55
N ASN A 61 2.81 16.91 -5.47
CA ASN A 61 3.71 17.59 -4.53
C ASN A 61 5.14 17.01 -4.52
N TYR A 62 5.39 15.92 -5.25
CA TYR A 62 6.62 15.13 -5.12
C TYR A 62 7.08 14.56 -6.46
N SER A 63 8.39 14.39 -6.63
CA SER A 63 8.90 13.55 -7.71
C SER A 63 8.56 12.09 -7.45
N ASN A 64 8.50 11.26 -8.50
CA ASN A 64 8.25 9.83 -8.35
C ASN A 64 9.28 9.14 -7.45
N GLU A 65 10.55 9.56 -7.55
CA GLU A 65 11.64 9.06 -6.70
C GLU A 65 11.41 9.38 -5.23
N ILE A 66 10.99 10.62 -4.91
CA ILE A 66 10.70 11.01 -3.53
C ILE A 66 9.54 10.20 -2.97
N VAL A 67 8.48 9.98 -3.75
CA VAL A 67 7.35 9.13 -3.30
C VAL A 67 7.82 7.70 -3.06
N TYR A 68 8.60 7.13 -3.98
CA TYR A 68 9.12 5.77 -3.86
C TYR A 68 9.95 5.61 -2.57
N GLN A 69 10.93 6.48 -2.33
CA GLN A 69 11.79 6.39 -1.14
C GLN A 69 11.03 6.64 0.16
N LYS A 70 10.23 7.71 0.24
CA LYS A 70 9.45 8.00 1.44
C LYS A 70 8.44 6.92 1.77
N ALA A 71 7.78 6.36 0.76
CA ALA A 71 6.85 5.26 0.97
C ALA A 71 7.59 4.01 1.45
N LYS A 72 8.77 3.69 0.87
CA LYS A 72 9.61 2.58 1.31
C LYS A 72 10.00 2.72 2.79
N GLU A 73 10.53 3.88 3.18
CA GLU A 73 10.92 4.17 4.56
C GLU A 73 9.74 4.06 5.53
N PHE A 74 8.58 4.61 5.16
CA PHE A 74 7.37 4.50 5.96
C PHE A 74 6.96 3.05 6.17
N LEU A 75 6.88 2.25 5.09
CA LEU A 75 6.45 0.85 5.16
C LEU A 75 7.38 0.01 6.02
N GLN A 76 8.69 0.24 5.93
CA GLN A 76 9.67 -0.45 6.78
C GLN A 76 9.50 -0.08 8.26
N LYS A 77 9.30 1.21 8.54
CA LYS A 77 9.06 1.68 9.91
C LYS A 77 7.75 1.13 10.47
N GLU A 78 6.70 1.12 9.67
CA GLU A 78 5.37 0.64 10.07
C GLU A 78 5.42 -0.86 10.36
N ALA A 79 6.01 -1.66 9.47
CA ALA A 79 6.19 -3.10 9.70
C ALA A 79 6.99 -3.38 10.98
N GLN A 80 8.04 -2.61 11.24
CA GLN A 80 8.83 -2.74 12.47
C GLN A 80 8.03 -2.38 13.73
N ALA A 81 7.18 -1.35 13.65
CA ALA A 81 6.31 -0.95 14.75
C ALA A 81 5.25 -2.04 15.03
N GLU A 82 4.59 -2.54 13.98
CA GLU A 82 3.60 -3.60 14.09
C GLU A 82 4.22 -4.91 14.61
N PHE A 83 5.45 -5.25 14.20
CA PHE A 83 6.16 -6.42 14.73
C PHE A 83 6.48 -6.27 16.23
N ASN A 84 6.88 -5.08 16.67
CA ASN A 84 7.28 -4.84 18.06
C ASN A 84 6.10 -4.66 19.02
N SER A 85 4.96 -4.16 18.53
CA SER A 85 3.87 -3.68 19.39
C SER A 85 2.49 -4.19 18.99
N GLY A 86 2.40 -5.01 17.92
CA GLY A 86 1.13 -5.45 17.36
C GLY A 86 0.47 -4.39 16.49
N LEU A 87 -0.71 -4.71 15.94
CA LEU A 87 -1.48 -3.75 15.16
C LEU A 87 -2.12 -2.70 16.06
N TRP A 88 -2.14 -1.47 15.55
CA TRP A 88 -3.01 -0.41 16.07
C TRP A 88 -4.48 -0.75 15.80
N GLU A 89 -5.40 -0.10 16.54
CA GLU A 89 -6.85 -0.33 16.43
C GLU A 89 -7.32 -1.78 16.70
N PHE A 90 -6.60 -2.51 17.57
CA PHE A 90 -6.99 -3.87 18.01
C PHE A 90 -8.31 -3.89 18.80
N ASP A 91 -8.80 -2.72 19.21
CA ASP A 91 -10.10 -2.51 19.83
C ASP A 91 -11.28 -2.61 18.84
N SER A 92 -11.01 -2.71 17.54
CA SER A 92 -12.02 -2.86 16.49
C SER A 92 -11.62 -3.88 15.42
N SER A 93 -12.27 -5.04 15.46
CA SER A 93 -12.08 -6.13 14.49
C SER A 93 -12.39 -5.74 13.04
N ASN A 94 -13.06 -4.61 12.79
CA ASN A 94 -13.35 -4.15 11.43
C ASN A 94 -12.13 -3.47 10.79
N TYR A 95 -11.24 -2.88 11.57
CA TYR A 95 -10.09 -2.14 11.03
C TYR A 95 -8.92 -3.04 10.64
N ILE A 96 -8.82 -4.23 11.24
CA ILE A 96 -7.82 -5.25 10.90
C ILE A 96 -7.84 -5.60 9.41
N ALA A 97 -9.02 -5.63 8.79
CA ALA A 97 -9.17 -5.94 7.37
C ALA A 97 -8.53 -4.87 6.47
N PHE A 98 -8.55 -3.60 6.88
CA PHE A 98 -7.91 -2.52 6.12
C PHE A 98 -6.37 -2.59 6.24
N HIS A 99 -5.84 -2.95 7.41
CA HIS A 99 -4.40 -3.21 7.58
C HIS A 99 -3.95 -4.40 6.73
N ILE A 100 -4.62 -5.55 6.86
CA ILE A 100 -4.30 -6.77 6.10
C ILE A 100 -4.34 -6.49 4.58
N ASN A 101 -5.38 -5.82 4.09
CA ASN A 101 -5.50 -5.49 2.66
C ASN A 101 -4.36 -4.62 2.15
N SER A 102 -3.84 -3.70 2.98
CA SER A 102 -2.74 -2.81 2.60
C SER A 102 -1.44 -3.58 2.41
N TRP A 103 -1.15 -4.49 3.33
CA TRP A 103 0.01 -5.37 3.26
C TRP A 103 -0.11 -6.43 2.15
N LEU A 104 -1.28 -7.02 1.94
CA LEU A 104 -1.51 -7.96 0.84
C LEU A 104 -1.28 -7.31 -0.53
N LEU A 105 -1.63 -6.03 -0.69
CA LEU A 105 -1.32 -5.28 -1.91
C LEU A 105 0.20 -5.26 -2.18
N LEU A 106 1.02 -5.08 -1.14
CA LEU A 106 2.48 -5.08 -1.26
C LEU A 106 3.02 -6.47 -1.57
N HIS A 107 2.53 -7.50 -0.87
CA HIS A 107 2.90 -8.89 -1.12
C HIS A 107 2.66 -9.31 -2.58
N ASP A 108 1.50 -8.96 -3.12
CA ASP A 108 1.11 -9.36 -4.47
C ASP A 108 1.90 -8.62 -5.55
N PHE A 109 2.13 -7.32 -5.38
CA PHE A 109 2.54 -6.45 -6.49
C PHE A 109 3.90 -5.79 -6.37
N ALA A 110 4.54 -5.74 -5.19
CA ALA A 110 5.86 -5.15 -5.05
C ALA A 110 6.91 -5.97 -5.82
N LYS A 111 7.83 -5.29 -6.50
CA LYS A 111 8.98 -5.90 -7.18
C LYS A 111 10.20 -5.95 -6.27
N ASP A 112 10.38 -4.96 -5.40
CA ASP A 112 11.39 -5.00 -4.34
C ASP A 112 11.08 -6.14 -3.36
N THR A 113 11.95 -7.14 -3.34
CA THR A 113 11.79 -8.32 -2.48
C THR A 113 11.79 -7.97 -0.99
N GLN A 114 12.45 -6.88 -0.57
CA GLN A 114 12.43 -6.46 0.83
C GLN A 114 11.02 -6.01 1.23
N ILE A 115 10.36 -5.20 0.40
CA ILE A 115 9.01 -4.70 0.68
C ILE A 115 7.97 -5.80 0.48
N LYS A 116 8.13 -6.63 -0.56
CA LYS A 116 7.26 -7.77 -0.81
C LYS A 116 7.18 -8.75 0.36
N ASN A 117 8.27 -8.91 1.11
CA ASN A 117 8.35 -9.86 2.22
C ASN A 117 7.98 -9.25 3.58
N LEU A 118 7.82 -7.92 3.69
CA LEU A 118 7.36 -7.29 4.95
C LEU A 118 6.05 -7.93 5.45
N PRO A 119 5.01 -8.16 4.63
CA PRO A 119 3.75 -8.76 5.06
C PRO A 119 3.85 -10.18 5.63
N ASN A 120 5.00 -10.85 5.63
CA ASN A 120 5.09 -12.23 6.11
C ASN A 120 4.73 -12.37 7.60
N PHE A 121 4.91 -11.32 8.42
CA PHE A 121 4.43 -11.33 9.81
C PHE A 121 2.89 -11.43 9.89
N LEU A 122 2.17 -11.08 8.82
CA LEU A 122 0.71 -11.22 8.80
C LEU A 122 0.24 -12.66 8.80
N TYR A 123 1.06 -13.63 8.38
CA TYR A 123 0.66 -15.03 8.49
C TYR A 123 0.47 -15.41 9.96
N GLU A 124 1.37 -14.97 10.83
CA GLU A 124 1.23 -15.15 12.27
C GLU A 124 -0.01 -14.39 12.78
N LEU A 125 -0.20 -13.16 12.31
CA LEU A 125 -1.35 -12.34 12.70
C LEU A 125 -2.70 -12.93 12.29
N CYS A 126 -2.81 -13.50 11.08
CA CYS A 126 -4.01 -14.17 10.58
C CYS A 126 -4.31 -15.46 11.36
N ILE A 127 -3.28 -16.19 11.79
CA ILE A 127 -3.42 -17.36 12.67
C ILE A 127 -3.94 -16.92 14.04
N PHE A 128 -3.32 -15.90 14.66
CA PHE A 128 -3.75 -15.38 15.96
C PHE A 128 -5.16 -14.76 15.93
N ALA A 129 -5.55 -14.14 14.82
CA ALA A 129 -6.87 -13.57 14.62
C ALA A 129 -7.94 -14.61 14.23
N GLY A 130 -7.58 -15.90 14.06
CA GLY A 130 -8.51 -16.96 13.66
C GLY A 130 -9.05 -16.82 12.23
N ILE A 131 -8.34 -16.09 11.37
CA ILE A 131 -8.72 -15.83 9.97
C ILE A 131 -8.27 -16.98 9.06
N CYS A 132 -7.14 -17.63 9.41
CA CYS A 132 -6.58 -18.77 8.68
C CYS A 132 -6.33 -19.94 9.65
N THR A 133 -6.68 -21.15 9.22
CA THR A 133 -6.43 -22.42 9.95
C THR A 133 -5.38 -23.26 9.25
#